data_AF-A0A699T9L1-F1
#
_entry.id   AF-A0A699T9L1-F1
#
_cell.length_a   1.000
_cell.length_b   1.000
_cell.length_c   1.000
_cell.angle_alpha   90.00
_cell.angle_beta   90.00
_cell.angle_gamma   90.00
#
_symmetry.space_group_name_H-M   'P 1'
#
loop_
_entity.id
_entity.type
_entity.pdbx_description
1 polymer ?
#
loop_
_entity_poly.entity_id
_entity_poly.type
_entity_poly.pdbx_seq_one_letter_code
_entity_poly.pdbx_strand_id
1 'polypeptide(L)'
;MKGIKREFSVARTPQQNGITKKRIGFMRPFGCPVTILNTLDPLGKFDGKADEGFLVGYSVSSKAFRVFNSRTRIVQETLHINFLENQPNVAGSGPTWLFDIDTLTKSMNYQPVIAGNQPNPSAGIQEHFDTDKAGEGNV
;
A
#
# COMPACT_ATOMS: atom_id res chain seq x y z
N MET A 1 16.89 -47.04 -10.50
CA MET A 1 16.37 -45.66 -10.25
C MET A 1 16.75 -45.27 -8.83
N LYS A 2 17.50 -44.17 -8.65
CA LYS A 2 18.00 -43.73 -7.34
C LYS A 2 16.95 -42.80 -6.73
N GLY A 3 16.18 -43.30 -5.76
CA GLY A 3 15.10 -42.54 -5.14
C GLY A 3 15.62 -41.43 -4.24
N ILE A 4 15.02 -40.24 -4.33
CA ILE A 4 15.30 -39.13 -3.43
C ILE A 4 14.63 -39.45 -2.09
N LYS A 5 15.43 -39.66 -1.04
CA LYS A 5 14.92 -39.74 0.33
C LYS A 5 14.52 -38.34 0.80
N ARG A 6 13.27 -38.19 1.21
CA ARG A 6 12.76 -37.00 1.91
C ARG A 6 12.99 -37.20 3.41
N GLU A 7 13.84 -36.38 4.00
CA GLU A 7 13.99 -36.29 5.45
C GLU A 7 13.32 -35.00 5.94
N PHE A 8 12.39 -35.14 6.89
CA PHE A 8 11.73 -34.00 7.52
C PHE A 8 12.48 -33.65 8.80
N SER A 9 12.85 -32.38 8.94
CA SER A 9 13.47 -31.88 10.16
C SER A 9 12.42 -31.65 11.26
N VAL A 10 12.85 -31.78 12.51
CA VAL A 10 12.02 -31.47 13.69
C VAL A 10 11.62 -30.00 13.66
N ALA A 11 10.34 -29.72 13.93
CA ALA A 11 9.82 -28.35 14.03
C ALA A 11 10.58 -27.59 15.12
N ARG A 12 11.36 -26.58 14.72
CA ARG A 12 12.05 -25.67 15.65
C ARG A 12 11.16 -24.46 15.90
N THR A 13 11.16 -23.95 17.12
CA THR A 13 10.56 -22.65 17.43
C THR A 13 11.30 -21.55 16.63
N PRO A 14 10.63 -20.43 16.26
CA PRO A 14 11.23 -19.40 15.37
C PRO A 14 12.56 -18.82 15.86
N GLN A 15 12.87 -19.02 17.14
CA GLN A 15 14.07 -18.55 17.84
C GLN A 15 15.35 -19.32 17.48
N GLN A 16 15.26 -20.53 16.89
CA GLN A 16 16.39 -21.47 16.77
C GLN A 16 16.87 -21.73 15.32
N ASN A 17 16.55 -20.85 14.38
CA ASN A 17 17.20 -20.84 13.08
C ASN A 17 18.47 -20.00 13.16
N GLY A 18 19.62 -20.61 12.84
CA GLY A 18 20.92 -19.93 12.69
C GLY A 18 20.76 -18.64 11.92
N ILE A 19 21.03 -17.54 12.62
CA ILE A 19 20.54 -16.21 12.34
C ILE A 19 21.32 -15.62 11.16
N THR A 20 20.89 -15.89 9.93
CA THR A 20 20.93 -14.79 8.96
C THR A 20 19.84 -13.84 9.42
N LYS A 21 20.20 -12.88 10.29
CA LYS A 21 19.30 -11.78 10.65
C LYS A 21 19.06 -11.05 9.34
N LYS A 22 18.04 -11.47 8.57
CA LYS A 22 17.58 -10.72 7.40
C LYS A 22 17.37 -9.32 7.97
N ARG A 23 18.09 -8.33 7.43
CA ARG A 23 18.22 -6.98 7.98
C ARG A 23 16.87 -6.26 7.82
N ILE A 24 15.86 -6.74 8.53
CA ILE A 24 14.45 -6.34 8.47
C ILE A 24 14.31 -4.87 8.84
N GLY A 25 15.28 -4.33 9.58
CA GLY A 25 15.41 -2.92 9.90
C GLY A 25 15.73 -2.01 8.70
N PHE A 26 15.81 -2.51 7.46
CA PHE A 26 15.77 -1.67 6.27
C PHE A 26 14.34 -1.47 5.74
N MET A 27 13.44 -2.42 5.98
CA MET A 27 12.05 -2.25 5.57
C MET A 27 11.38 -1.20 6.45
N ARG A 28 10.50 -0.41 5.85
CA ARG A 28 9.73 0.66 6.47
C ARG A 28 8.28 0.52 6.00
N PRO A 29 7.30 0.79 6.87
CA PRO A 29 5.90 0.73 6.47
C PRO A 29 5.60 1.77 5.39
N PHE A 30 4.69 1.44 4.48
CA PHE A 30 4.15 2.40 3.53
C PHE A 30 3.44 3.54 4.27
N GLY A 31 3.52 4.75 3.74
CA GLY A 31 3.01 5.95 4.40
C GLY A 31 3.92 6.48 5.51
N CYS A 32 5.09 5.89 5.74
CA CYS A 32 6.07 6.43 6.68
C CYS A 32 6.50 7.84 6.23
N PRO A 33 6.45 8.84 7.13
CA PRO A 33 6.89 10.20 6.82
C PRO A 33 8.40 10.23 6.61
N VAL A 34 8.81 10.93 5.56
CA VAL A 34 10.22 11.07 5.17
C VAL A 34 10.53 12.49 4.76
N THR A 35 11.79 12.88 4.87
CA THR A 35 12.32 14.07 4.20
C THR A 35 13.16 13.64 3.00
N ILE A 36 12.93 14.30 1.87
CA ILE A 36 13.59 14.07 0.59
C ILE A 36 14.63 15.15 0.41
N LEU A 37 15.90 14.78 0.30
CA LEU A 37 16.97 15.75 0.07
C LEU A 37 17.00 16.13 -1.40
N ASN A 38 16.79 17.42 -1.68
CA ASN A 38 16.80 17.97 -3.04
C ASN A 38 18.26 18.19 -3.46
N THR A 39 18.97 17.12 -3.83
CA THR A 39 20.39 17.18 -4.20
C THR A 39 20.67 17.51 -5.67
N LEU A 40 19.64 17.45 -6.53
CA LEU A 40 19.81 17.55 -7.99
C LEU A 40 19.31 18.87 -8.58
N ASP A 41 18.44 19.60 -7.89
CA ASP A 41 17.90 20.84 -8.41
C ASP A 41 18.83 22.03 -8.10
N PRO A 42 19.06 22.96 -9.06
CA PRO A 42 19.75 24.21 -8.79
C PRO A 42 18.84 25.12 -7.96
N LEU A 43 18.81 24.87 -6.65
CA LEU A 43 18.00 25.61 -5.68
C LEU A 43 18.57 27.01 -5.43
N GLY A 44 17.69 28.01 -5.33
CA GLY A 44 18.06 29.37 -4.96
C GLY A 44 18.59 29.45 -3.52
N LYS A 45 19.26 30.55 -3.17
CA LYS A 45 19.84 30.77 -1.83
C LYS A 45 18.85 30.61 -0.66
N PHE A 46 17.55 30.70 -0.92
CA PHE A 46 16.47 30.64 0.08
C PHE A 46 15.56 29.43 -0.08
N ASP A 47 15.82 28.55 -1.04
CA ASP A 47 15.00 27.36 -1.23
C ASP A 47 15.27 26.31 -0.15
N GLY A 48 14.19 25.65 0.27
CA GLY A 48 14.26 24.53 1.20
C GLY A 48 15.10 23.39 0.63
N LYS A 49 16.17 23.01 1.34
CA LYS A 49 17.07 21.92 0.95
C LYS A 49 16.46 20.52 1.02
N ALA A 50 15.28 20.40 1.63
CA ALA A 50 14.58 19.14 1.76
C ALA A 50 13.07 19.36 1.63
N ASP A 51 12.41 18.37 1.04
CA ASP A 51 10.95 18.30 0.93
C ASP A 51 10.40 17.25 1.87
N GLU A 52 9.17 17.45 2.32
CA GLU A 52 8.45 16.41 3.05
C GLU A 52 7.74 15.46 2.08
N GLY A 53 7.61 14.21 2.49
CA GLY A 53 6.95 13.20 1.70
C GLY A 53 6.61 11.94 2.47
N PHE A 54 6.12 10.96 1.74
CA PHE A 54 5.73 9.67 2.29
C PHE A 54 6.31 8.53 1.47
N LEU A 55 6.76 7.47 2.14
CA LEU A 55 7.21 6.27 1.46
C LEU A 55 6.03 5.56 0.79
N VAL A 56 6.05 5.49 -0.54
CA VAL A 56 5.07 4.76 -1.36
C VAL A 56 5.59 3.36 -1.73
N GLY A 57 6.90 3.17 -1.73
CA GLY A 57 7.48 1.85 -1.79
C GLY A 57 8.94 1.79 -2.19
N TYR A 58 9.30 0.69 -2.82
CA TYR A 58 10.67 0.40 -3.22
C TYR A 58 10.77 0.41 -4.74
N SER A 59 11.88 0.91 -5.26
CA SER A 59 12.19 0.80 -6.68
C SER A 59 12.35 -0.68 -7.05
N VAL A 60 11.83 -1.07 -8.21
CA VAL A 60 11.87 -2.46 -8.68
C VAL A 60 13.24 -2.80 -9.24
N SER A 61 13.92 -1.82 -9.84
CA SER A 61 15.15 -2.00 -10.60
C SER A 61 16.40 -1.47 -9.89
N SER A 62 16.23 -0.65 -8.84
CA SER A 62 17.34 0.00 -8.14
C SER A 62 17.22 -0.14 -6.62
N LYS A 63 18.27 0.23 -5.89
CA LYS A 63 18.25 0.30 -4.42
C LYS A 63 17.58 1.58 -3.89
N ALA A 64 16.71 2.23 -4.68
CA ALA A 64 16.05 3.48 -4.30
C ALA A 64 14.67 3.27 -3.68
N PHE A 65 14.19 4.31 -3.02
CA PHE A 65 12.84 4.39 -2.48
C PHE A 65 11.95 5.16 -3.45
N ARG A 66 10.69 4.73 -3.58
CA ARG A 66 9.62 5.46 -4.24
C ARG A 66 8.94 6.31 -3.18
N VAL A 67 9.06 7.63 -3.31
CA VAL A 67 8.54 8.58 -2.32
C VAL A 67 7.60 9.55 -2.99
N PHE A 68 6.42 9.72 -2.40
CA PHE A 68 5.51 10.79 -2.79
C PHE A 68 5.98 12.10 -2.18
N ASN A 69 6.32 13.07 -3.02
CA ASN A 69 6.68 14.41 -2.59
C ASN A 69 5.41 15.21 -2.30
N SER A 70 5.23 15.65 -1.05
CA SER A 70 4.02 16.38 -0.65
C SER A 70 3.90 17.76 -1.29
N ARG A 71 5.04 18.39 -1.64
CA ARG A 71 5.10 19.71 -2.29
C ARG A 71 4.71 19.62 -3.77
N THR A 72 5.32 18.71 -4.53
CA THR A 72 5.10 18.61 -5.99
C THR A 72 3.96 17.66 -6.36
N ARG A 73 3.50 16.82 -5.42
CA ARG A 73 2.48 15.78 -5.63
C ARG A 73 2.89 14.72 -6.67
N ILE A 74 4.19 14.47 -6.79
CA ILE A 74 4.78 13.50 -7.71
C ILE A 74 5.50 12.41 -6.92
N VAL A 75 5.40 11.16 -7.39
CA VAL A 75 6.26 10.08 -6.89
C VAL A 75 7.61 10.12 -7.60
N GLN A 76 8.67 10.18 -6.81
CA GLN A 76 10.04 10.17 -7.29
C GLN A 76 10.83 9.00 -6.71
N GLU A 77 11.78 8.50 -7.49
CA GLU A 77 12.75 7.51 -7.01
C GLU A 77 13.99 8.22 -6.47
N THR A 78 14.29 8.04 -5.19
CA THR A 78 15.44 8.68 -4.55
C THR A 78 16.07 7.79 -3.50
N LEU A 79 17.40 7.92 -3.36
CA LEU A 79 18.21 7.28 -2.34
C LEU A 79 18.41 8.19 -1.12
N HIS A 80 18.36 9.51 -1.33
CA HIS A 80 18.71 10.51 -0.33
C HIS A 80 17.46 10.91 0.45
N ILE A 81 17.00 10.01 1.31
CA ILE A 81 15.85 10.24 2.18
C ILE A 81 16.21 10.00 3.63
N ASN A 82 15.59 10.78 4.52
CA ASN A 82 15.68 10.56 5.95
C ASN A 82 14.30 10.16 6.49
N PHE A 83 14.25 9.07 7.24
CA PHE A 83 13.01 8.59 7.86
C PHE A 83 12.77 9.36 9.15
N LEU A 84 11.54 9.86 9.33
CA LEU A 84 11.13 10.54 10.54
C LEU A 84 10.61 9.50 11.55
N GLU A 85 11.51 8.67 12.10
CA GLU A 85 11.19 7.51 12.96
C GLU A 85 10.48 7.87 14.27
N ASN A 86 10.63 9.12 14.72
CA ASN A 86 10.03 9.66 15.94
C ASN A 86 8.62 10.24 15.72
N GLN A 87 8.14 10.32 14.48
CA GLN A 87 6.81 10.80 14.17
C GLN A 87 5.85 9.61 14.02
N PRO A 88 4.72 9.56 14.75
CA PRO A 88 3.76 8.48 14.58
C PRO A 88 3.26 8.48 13.14
N ASN A 89 3.12 7.29 12.55
CA ASN A 89 2.46 7.15 11.26
C ASN A 89 1.07 7.79 11.39
N VAL A 90 0.74 8.73 10.50
CA VAL A 90 -0.54 9.44 10.55
C VAL A 90 -1.65 8.41 10.29
N ALA A 91 -2.33 8.01 11.36
CA ALA A 91 -3.52 7.16 11.30
C ALA A 91 -4.67 8.02 10.77
N GLY A 92 -4.87 8.00 9.44
CA GLY A 92 -6.01 8.66 8.82
C GLY A 92 -7.26 7.78 8.92
N SER A 93 -8.35 8.32 9.42
CA SER A 93 -9.69 7.72 9.26
C SER A 93 -10.41 8.40 8.10
N GLY A 94 -10.74 7.64 7.04
CA GLY A 94 -11.58 8.11 5.93
C GLY A 94 -10.92 8.05 4.54
N PRO A 95 -11.68 8.35 3.47
CA PRO A 95 -11.24 8.22 2.08
C PRO A 95 -10.16 9.23 1.65
N THR A 96 -9.89 10.26 2.47
CA THR A 96 -8.84 11.27 2.25
C THR A 96 -7.49 10.85 2.85
N TRP A 97 -7.10 9.59 2.70
CA TRP A 97 -5.90 9.10 3.39
C TRP A 97 -4.62 9.50 2.65
N LEU A 98 -3.80 10.34 3.29
CA LEU A 98 -2.40 10.73 2.98
C LEU A 98 -2.14 11.41 1.61
N PHE A 99 -2.81 10.99 0.54
CA PHE A 99 -2.74 11.54 -0.81
C PHE A 99 -3.96 11.11 -1.63
N ASP A 100 -4.37 11.93 -2.59
CA ASP A 100 -5.41 11.59 -3.57
C ASP A 100 -4.95 10.43 -4.46
N ILE A 101 -5.71 9.34 -4.50
CA ILE A 101 -5.40 8.11 -5.25
C ILE A 101 -5.35 8.38 -6.75
N ASP A 102 -6.18 9.29 -7.26
CA ASP A 102 -6.18 9.64 -8.69
C ASP A 102 -4.90 10.38 -9.06
N THR A 103 -4.52 11.35 -8.22
CA THR A 103 -3.23 12.05 -8.33
C THR A 103 -2.04 11.08 -8.23
N LEU A 104 -2.07 10.13 -7.29
CA LEU A 104 -1.02 9.13 -7.13
C LEU A 104 -0.90 8.23 -8.37
N THR A 105 -2.03 7.67 -8.82
CA THR A 105 -2.12 6.82 -10.02
C THR A 105 -1.55 7.54 -11.24
N LYS A 106 -1.95 8.80 -11.43
CA LYS A 106 -1.44 9.65 -12.51
C LYS A 106 0.08 9.86 -12.41
N SER A 107 0.59 10.19 -11.23
CA SER A 107 2.03 10.41 -11.03
C SER A 107 2.88 9.16 -11.31
N MET A 108 2.30 7.98 -11.12
CA MET A 108 2.94 6.69 -11.31
C MET A 108 2.79 6.16 -12.73
N ASN A 109 2.06 6.87 -13.60
CA ASN A 109 1.70 6.43 -14.96
C ASN A 109 1.02 5.06 -14.98
N TYR A 110 0.26 4.73 -13.92
CA TYR A 110 -0.52 3.49 -13.87
C TYR A 110 -1.83 3.66 -14.64
N GLN A 111 -2.22 2.65 -15.41
CA GLN A 111 -3.54 2.56 -16.01
C GLN A 111 -4.48 1.93 -14.96
N PRO A 112 -5.47 2.65 -14.42
CA PRO A 112 -6.39 2.08 -13.46
C PRO A 112 -7.21 0.97 -14.13
N VAL A 113 -7.24 -0.21 -13.53
CA VAL A 113 -8.16 -1.27 -13.94
C VAL A 113 -9.50 -0.98 -13.27
N ILE A 114 -10.46 -0.51 -14.07
CA ILE A 114 -11.84 -0.39 -13.59
C ILE A 114 -12.39 -1.80 -13.44
N ALA A 115 -12.45 -2.31 -12.21
CA ALA A 115 -13.26 -3.47 -11.90
C ALA A 115 -14.72 -3.04 -12.06
N GLY A 116 -15.29 -3.24 -13.26
CA GLY A 116 -16.72 -3.06 -13.47
C GLY A 116 -17.45 -3.96 -12.48
N ASN A 117 -18.45 -3.42 -11.79
CA ASN A 117 -19.34 -4.16 -10.90
C ASN A 117 -19.97 -5.31 -11.70
N GLN A 118 -19.36 -6.49 -11.71
CA GLN A 118 -19.97 -7.69 -12.23
C GLN A 118 -21.04 -8.09 -11.20
N PRO A 119 -22.33 -8.08 -11.55
CA PRO A 119 -23.32 -8.72 -10.68
C PRO A 119 -23.00 -10.21 -10.67
N ASN A 120 -22.72 -10.77 -9.50
CA ASN A 120 -22.59 -12.22 -9.34
C ASN A 120 -23.88 -12.89 -9.86
N PRO A 121 -23.83 -13.78 -10.86
CA PRO A 121 -25.05 -14.38 -11.41
C PRO A 121 -25.66 -15.44 -10.48
N SER A 122 -25.16 -15.64 -9.25
CA SER A 122 -25.58 -16.74 -8.37
C SER A 122 -26.38 -16.34 -7.14
N ALA A 123 -26.82 -15.09 -6.98
CA ALA A 123 -27.77 -14.72 -5.92
C ALA A 123 -29.20 -14.81 -6.46
N GLY A 124 -29.63 -16.04 -6.75
CA GLY A 124 -30.96 -16.34 -7.27
C GLY A 124 -31.56 -17.55 -6.57
N ILE A 125 -31.91 -17.41 -5.29
CA ILE A 125 -33.02 -18.17 -4.71
C ILE A 125 -33.89 -17.13 -3.99
N GLN A 126 -35.00 -16.81 -4.62
CA GLN A 126 -36.07 -15.99 -4.08
C GLN A 126 -37.02 -16.97 -3.39
N GLU A 127 -36.96 -17.06 -2.06
CA GLU A 127 -37.97 -17.75 -1.28
C GLU A 127 -39.04 -16.76 -0.81
N HIS A 128 -40.24 -17.09 -1.27
CA HIS A 128 -41.50 -16.38 -1.20
C HIS A 128 -42.00 -16.32 0.25
N PHE A 129 -42.14 -15.13 0.81
CA PHE A 129 -42.95 -14.95 2.02
C PHE A 129 -44.33 -14.48 1.59
N ASP A 130 -45.27 -15.43 1.51
CA ASP A 130 -46.69 -15.14 1.44
C ASP A 130 -47.11 -14.34 2.67
N THR A 131 -47.52 -13.10 2.46
CA THR A 131 -48.27 -12.32 3.46
C THR A 131 -49.62 -11.98 2.84
N ASP A 132 -50.57 -12.90 2.97
CA ASP A 132 -51.98 -12.61 2.73
C ASP A 132 -52.51 -11.69 3.83
N LYS A 133 -52.73 -10.42 3.48
CA LYS A 133 -53.60 -9.52 4.23
C LYS A 133 -54.53 -8.74 3.31
N ALA A 134 -55.81 -9.01 3.55
CA ALA A 134 -56.95 -8.11 3.56
C ALA A 134 -57.66 -7.77 2.24
N GLY A 135 -58.97 -8.08 2.23
CA GLY A 135 -59.97 -7.01 2.12
C GLY A 135 -60.94 -7.09 0.94
N GLU A 136 -62.16 -7.55 1.26
CA GLU A 136 -63.48 -7.08 0.79
C GLU A 136 -63.87 -7.09 -0.70
N GLY A 137 -65.02 -7.73 -0.95
CA GLY A 137 -65.84 -7.55 -2.15
C GLY A 137 -67.12 -8.41 -2.14
N ASN A 138 -68.21 -7.83 -1.61
CA ASN A 138 -69.64 -7.97 -1.97
C ASN A 138 -70.28 -9.36 -2.22
N VAL A 139 -71.29 -9.74 -1.43
CA VAL A 139 -72.76 -9.68 -1.74
C VAL A 139 -73.54 -9.67 -0.42
#